data_AF-A0A7J8UPP6-F1
#
_entry.id   AF-A0A7J8UPP6-F1
#
_cell.length_a   1.000
_cell.length_b   1.000
_cell.length_c   1.000
_cell.angle_alpha   90.00
_cell.angle_beta   90.00
_cell.angle_gamma   90.00
#
_symmetry.space_group_name_H-M   'P 1'
#
loop_
_entity.id
_entity.type
_entity.pdbx_description
1 polymer ?
#
loop_
_entity_poly.entity_id
_entity_poly.type
_entity_poly.pdbx_seq_one_letter_code
_entity_poly.pdbx_strand_id
1 'polypeptide(L)'
;MSDELRSFLELNLPKVKEGKKSKFSLGVAEPKLGSHISETTKIPCQSGEFVLELLRGVRLHFDKFIKDLKSGDLEKAQLGLAHSYSRAKVKFNVNRVDNMVIQAIFLLDTLDKDINSFSMRVREWYSWHFPELVKIVNDNYLYARVAKLIEDKSKLSEEHVPALTEILGDEDKAKEVVEAGKASMGQDLTPVDLINVQLFAQRVMDLAEYRKNLYDYLVTKMNDIAPNLASLIGEVVGARLISHAGSLTNLAKCPSSTLQILGAEKALFRALKTRGNTPKYGLIFHSSFIGRASSKNKGRMARYLANKCSIASRIDCFSERGSTVFGEKLREQVEERLEFYDKGVAPRKNIDVMKSAIESTQNKDTEMEEVEPEEASAKKSKKKKSKTEDAPAAA
;
A
#
# COMPACT_ATOMS: atom_id res chain seq x y z
N MET A 1 -13.80 32.16 -18.06
CA MET A 1 -15.07 31.70 -18.66
C MET A 1 -14.78 30.39 -19.35
N SER A 2 -15.59 29.33 -19.14
CA SER A 2 -15.44 28.09 -19.93
C SER A 2 -16.10 28.25 -21.29
N ASP A 3 -15.61 27.50 -22.29
CA ASP A 3 -16.17 27.54 -23.64
C ASP A 3 -17.63 27.08 -23.69
N GLU A 4 -18.01 26.15 -22.82
CA GLU A 4 -19.40 25.70 -22.65
C GLU A 4 -20.35 26.82 -22.21
N LEU A 5 -19.91 27.65 -21.23
CA LEU A 5 -20.70 28.78 -20.77
C LEU A 5 -20.86 29.82 -21.88
N ARG A 6 -19.84 30.01 -22.70
CA ARG A 6 -19.90 30.90 -23.87
C ARG A 6 -20.90 30.39 -24.91
N SER A 7 -20.81 29.12 -25.31
CA SER A 7 -21.73 28.51 -26.27
C SER A 7 -23.18 28.56 -25.78
N PHE A 8 -23.41 28.32 -24.49
CA PHE A 8 -24.74 28.40 -23.89
C PHE A 8 -25.34 29.81 -23.94
N LEU A 9 -24.54 30.84 -23.65
CA LEU A 9 -25.00 32.23 -23.69
C LEU A 9 -25.25 32.70 -25.13
N GLU A 10 -24.42 32.31 -26.09
CA GLU A 10 -24.60 32.66 -27.52
C GLU A 10 -25.83 31.98 -28.14
N LEU A 11 -26.22 30.81 -27.65
CA LEU A 11 -27.39 30.06 -28.15
C LEU A 11 -28.71 30.57 -27.57
N ASN A 12 -28.73 30.95 -26.28
CA ASN A 12 -29.97 31.32 -25.58
C ASN A 12 -30.28 32.81 -25.58
N LEU A 13 -29.29 33.68 -25.83
CA LEU A 13 -29.49 35.13 -25.81
C LEU A 13 -29.50 35.71 -27.25
N PRO A 14 -30.39 36.67 -27.54
CA PRO A 14 -30.43 37.32 -28.85
C PRO A 14 -29.16 38.12 -29.09
N LYS A 15 -28.53 37.94 -30.26
CA LYS A 15 -27.31 38.67 -30.64
C LYS A 15 -27.56 40.18 -30.61
N VAL A 16 -26.80 40.90 -29.79
CA VAL A 16 -26.81 42.37 -29.77
C VAL A 16 -26.11 42.86 -31.03
N LYS A 17 -26.84 43.55 -31.92
CA LYS A 17 -26.23 44.26 -33.06
C LYS A 17 -25.42 45.44 -32.53
N GLU A 18 -24.19 45.60 -33.00
CA GLU A 18 -23.31 46.72 -32.65
C GLU A 18 -24.04 48.06 -32.92
N GLY A 19 -24.17 48.88 -31.87
CA GLY A 19 -24.73 50.24 -31.96
C GLY A 19 -26.16 50.46 -31.42
N LYS A 20 -26.90 49.43 -30.97
CA LYS A 20 -28.20 49.62 -30.27
C LYS A 20 -28.10 49.24 -28.79
N LYS A 21 -28.66 50.08 -27.90
CA LYS A 21 -28.85 49.75 -26.48
C LYS A 21 -29.63 48.43 -26.38
N SER A 22 -28.98 47.41 -25.84
CA SER A 22 -29.56 46.10 -25.56
C SER A 22 -30.76 46.26 -24.61
N LYS A 23 -31.91 45.69 -25.00
CA LYS A 23 -33.14 45.70 -24.18
C LYS A 23 -33.14 44.70 -23.03
N PHE A 24 -32.04 43.95 -22.85
CA PHE A 24 -31.90 42.91 -21.84
C PHE A 24 -30.60 43.12 -21.06
N SER A 25 -30.60 42.70 -19.79
CA SER A 25 -29.44 42.70 -18.88
C SER A 25 -29.33 41.33 -18.23
N LEU A 26 -28.13 40.74 -18.22
CA LEU A 26 -27.87 39.45 -17.59
C LEU A 26 -27.54 39.66 -16.11
N GLY A 27 -28.29 39.00 -15.22
CA GLY A 27 -28.00 38.98 -13.80
C GLY A 27 -26.91 37.96 -13.46
N VAL A 28 -25.80 38.38 -12.86
CA VAL A 28 -24.68 37.50 -12.48
C VAL A 28 -24.38 37.61 -10.99
N ALA A 29 -24.08 36.48 -10.33
CA ALA A 29 -23.77 36.43 -8.91
C ALA A 29 -22.42 37.08 -8.56
N GLU A 30 -21.39 36.83 -9.40
CA GLU A 30 -20.06 37.39 -9.21
C GLU A 30 -19.78 38.55 -10.18
N PRO A 31 -19.33 39.72 -9.69
CA PRO A 31 -19.04 40.87 -10.53
C PRO A 31 -17.85 40.61 -11.47
N LYS A 32 -16.83 39.86 -11.03
CA LYS A 32 -15.66 39.51 -11.86
C LYS A 32 -16.06 38.63 -13.06
N LEU A 33 -16.98 37.69 -12.85
CA LEU A 33 -17.52 36.88 -13.92
C LEU A 33 -18.34 37.74 -14.89
N GLY A 34 -19.13 38.69 -14.36
CA GLY A 34 -19.89 39.66 -15.16
C GLY A 34 -18.99 40.52 -16.07
N SER A 35 -17.87 41.02 -15.54
CA SER A 35 -16.87 41.77 -16.33
C SER A 35 -16.31 40.91 -17.46
N HIS A 36 -15.88 39.68 -17.16
CA HIS A 36 -15.35 38.77 -18.19
C HIS A 36 -16.40 38.42 -19.26
N ILE A 37 -17.66 38.20 -18.89
CA ILE A 37 -18.74 37.91 -19.86
C ILE A 37 -18.99 39.12 -20.76
N SER A 38 -19.02 40.33 -20.17
CA SER A 38 -19.21 41.57 -20.93
C SER A 38 -18.08 41.80 -21.93
N GLU A 39 -16.83 41.45 -21.57
CA GLU A 39 -15.68 41.55 -22.46
C GLU A 39 -15.76 40.57 -23.65
N THR A 40 -16.08 39.30 -23.41
CA THR A 40 -16.10 38.27 -24.49
C THR A 40 -17.35 38.31 -25.35
N THR A 41 -18.52 38.55 -24.77
CA THR A 41 -19.82 38.40 -25.47
C THR A 41 -20.49 39.75 -25.78
N LYS A 42 -19.95 40.87 -25.28
CA LYS A 42 -20.53 42.22 -25.39
C LYS A 42 -21.96 42.33 -24.80
N ILE A 43 -22.33 41.41 -23.90
CA ILE A 43 -23.63 41.39 -23.23
C ILE A 43 -23.56 42.22 -21.95
N PRO A 44 -24.51 43.16 -21.70
CA PRO A 44 -24.52 43.92 -20.44
C PRO A 44 -24.85 43.01 -19.26
N CYS A 45 -23.94 42.94 -18.29
CA CYS A 45 -24.12 42.20 -17.05
C CYS A 45 -24.43 43.15 -15.89
N GLN A 46 -25.39 42.80 -15.04
CA GLN A 46 -25.72 43.50 -13.80
C GLN A 46 -25.51 42.57 -12.60
N SER A 47 -24.82 43.07 -11.58
CA SER A 47 -24.60 42.39 -10.30
C SER A 47 -25.05 43.30 -9.16
N GLY A 48 -26.36 43.53 -9.05
CA GLY A 48 -26.96 44.32 -7.98
C GLY A 48 -27.50 43.45 -6.83
N GLU A 49 -27.81 44.06 -5.69
CA GLU A 49 -28.38 43.38 -4.52
C GLU A 49 -29.71 42.68 -4.84
N PHE A 50 -30.56 43.33 -5.64
CA PHE A 50 -31.80 42.74 -6.17
C PHE A 50 -31.56 41.45 -6.97
N VAL A 51 -30.48 41.40 -7.76
CA VAL A 51 -30.13 40.20 -8.55
C VAL A 51 -29.69 39.07 -7.64
N LEU A 52 -28.99 39.37 -6.54
CA LEU A 52 -28.58 38.38 -5.55
C LEU A 52 -29.78 37.77 -4.81
N GLU A 53 -30.77 38.59 -4.43
CA GLU A 53 -32.03 38.10 -3.85
C GLU A 53 -32.80 37.21 -4.81
N LEU A 54 -32.89 37.62 -6.09
CA LEU A 54 -33.52 36.80 -7.13
C LEU A 54 -32.83 35.45 -7.28
N LEU A 55 -31.49 35.43 -7.37
CA LEU A 55 -30.69 34.21 -7.47
C LEU A 55 -30.80 33.32 -6.21
N ARG A 56 -31.04 33.92 -5.04
CA ARG A 56 -31.33 33.17 -3.81
C ARG A 56 -32.68 32.48 -3.88
N GLY A 57 -33.71 33.17 -4.37
CA GLY A 57 -35.03 32.56 -4.61
C GLY A 57 -34.99 31.41 -5.62
N VAL A 58 -34.21 31.58 -6.70
CA VAL A 58 -33.99 30.52 -7.69
C VAL A 58 -33.28 29.31 -7.07
N ARG A 59 -32.26 29.51 -6.23
CA ARG A 59 -31.59 28.40 -5.53
C ARG A 59 -32.51 27.67 -4.54
N LEU A 60 -33.35 28.39 -3.80
CA LEU A 60 -34.27 27.80 -2.83
C LEU A 60 -35.34 26.91 -3.50
N HIS A 61 -35.77 27.28 -4.71
CA HIS A 61 -36.83 26.57 -5.43
C HIS A 61 -36.33 25.85 -6.69
N PHE A 62 -35.02 25.58 -6.77
CA PHE A 62 -34.38 24.99 -7.94
C PHE A 62 -35.03 23.66 -8.34
N ASP A 63 -35.35 22.81 -7.37
CA ASP A 63 -36.03 21.53 -7.56
C ASP A 63 -37.44 21.65 -8.16
N LYS A 64 -38.09 22.81 -8.01
CA LYS A 64 -39.41 23.08 -8.60
C LYS A 64 -39.32 23.65 -10.01
N PHE A 65 -38.21 24.30 -10.37
CA PHE A 65 -38.02 24.92 -11.68
C PHE A 65 -37.62 23.92 -12.76
N ILE A 66 -36.91 22.84 -12.39
CA ILE A 66 -36.48 21.81 -13.33
C ILE A 66 -37.34 20.56 -13.14
N LYS A 67 -38.35 20.40 -14.01
CA LYS A 67 -39.32 19.30 -13.93
C LYS A 67 -38.72 17.90 -14.17
N ASP A 68 -37.57 17.84 -14.84
CA ASP A 68 -36.88 16.59 -15.18
C ASP A 68 -35.89 16.12 -14.11
N LEU A 69 -35.68 16.92 -13.05
CA LEU A 69 -34.74 16.57 -11.97
C LEU A 69 -35.47 15.80 -10.87
N LYS A 70 -34.98 14.61 -10.53
CA LYS A 70 -35.51 13.86 -9.37
C LYS A 70 -35.02 14.50 -8.07
N SER A 71 -35.86 14.45 -7.04
CA SER A 71 -35.49 14.87 -5.68
C SER A 71 -34.27 14.07 -5.20
N GLY A 72 -33.18 14.77 -4.84
CA GLY A 72 -31.93 14.19 -4.31
C GLY A 72 -30.79 14.00 -5.33
N ASP A 73 -31.04 14.14 -6.64
CA ASP A 73 -29.96 14.05 -7.64
C ASP A 73 -29.01 15.26 -7.55
N LEU A 74 -29.54 16.43 -7.23
CA LEU A 74 -28.77 17.65 -6.99
C LEU A 74 -27.79 17.50 -5.83
N GLU A 75 -28.23 16.91 -4.71
CA GLU A 75 -27.39 16.68 -3.53
C GLU A 75 -26.22 15.74 -3.84
N LYS A 76 -26.49 14.66 -4.59
CA LYS A 76 -25.45 13.72 -5.04
C LYS A 76 -24.45 14.38 -5.99
N ALA A 77 -24.94 15.18 -6.93
CA ALA A 77 -24.10 15.93 -7.86
C ALA A 77 -23.22 16.95 -7.12
N GLN A 78 -23.79 17.65 -6.14
CA GLN A 78 -23.05 18.58 -5.27
C GLN A 78 -21.97 17.86 -4.47
N LEU A 79 -22.27 16.71 -3.88
CA LEU A 79 -21.29 15.91 -3.14
C LEU A 79 -20.14 15.45 -4.05
N GLY A 80 -20.46 14.93 -5.24
CA GLY A 80 -19.46 14.51 -6.23
C GLY A 80 -18.56 15.67 -6.69
N LEU A 81 -19.16 16.82 -6.99
CA LEU A 81 -18.43 18.02 -7.38
C LEU A 81 -17.55 18.54 -6.23
N ALA A 82 -18.07 18.58 -5.00
CA ALA A 82 -17.33 19.02 -3.82
C ALA A 82 -16.10 18.13 -3.57
N HIS A 83 -16.25 16.81 -3.69
CA HIS A 83 -15.12 15.89 -3.60
C HIS A 83 -14.10 16.10 -4.71
N SER A 84 -14.54 16.20 -5.97
CA SER A 84 -13.65 16.42 -7.12
C SER A 84 -12.87 17.73 -6.99
N TYR A 85 -13.58 18.83 -6.70
CA TYR A 85 -12.98 20.15 -6.50
C TYR A 85 -11.96 20.15 -5.35
N SER A 86 -12.33 19.57 -4.21
CA SER A 86 -11.44 19.52 -3.04
C SER A 86 -10.21 18.67 -3.31
N ARG A 87 -10.36 17.51 -3.96
CA ARG A 87 -9.22 16.64 -4.32
C ARG A 87 -8.28 17.32 -5.30
N ALA A 88 -8.81 17.99 -6.32
CA ALA A 88 -8.02 18.74 -7.30
C ALA A 88 -7.26 19.90 -6.63
N LYS A 89 -7.94 20.65 -5.75
CA LYS A 89 -7.34 21.80 -5.06
C LYS A 89 -6.26 21.42 -4.05
N VAL A 90 -6.45 20.31 -3.34
CA VAL A 90 -5.48 19.78 -2.37
C VAL A 90 -4.38 18.97 -3.06
N LYS A 91 -4.46 18.76 -4.39
CA LYS A 91 -3.57 17.85 -5.15
C LYS A 91 -3.49 16.48 -4.47
N PHE A 92 -4.66 15.91 -4.14
CA PHE A 92 -4.73 14.65 -3.42
C PHE A 92 -4.08 13.52 -4.23
N ASN A 93 -2.92 13.05 -3.79
CA ASN A 93 -2.16 12.00 -4.46
C ASN A 93 -2.70 10.62 -4.04
N VAL A 94 -3.29 9.89 -5.00
CA VAL A 94 -3.83 8.54 -4.79
C VAL A 94 -2.72 7.53 -4.48
N ASN A 95 -1.49 7.77 -4.95
CA ASN A 95 -0.36 6.88 -4.71
C ASN A 95 0.15 6.94 -3.27
N ARG A 96 -0.20 8.00 -2.52
CA ARG A 96 0.20 8.18 -1.13
C ARG A 96 -0.84 7.71 -0.12
N VAL A 97 -1.81 6.92 -0.57
CA VAL A 97 -2.90 6.41 0.28
C VAL A 97 -2.38 5.29 1.16
N ASP A 98 -2.12 5.62 2.42
CA ASP A 98 -1.67 4.75 3.50
C ASP A 98 -2.70 3.69 3.92
N ASN A 99 -3.99 3.90 3.61
CA ASN A 99 -5.05 2.92 3.91
C ASN A 99 -4.77 1.54 3.28
N MET A 100 -4.20 1.49 2.07
CA MET A 100 -3.86 0.21 1.43
C MET A 100 -2.81 -0.59 2.22
N VAL A 101 -1.82 0.09 2.80
CA VAL A 101 -0.79 -0.54 3.66
C VAL A 101 -1.42 -1.06 4.95
N ILE A 102 -2.32 -0.28 5.55
CA ILE A 102 -3.02 -0.65 6.79
C ILE A 102 -3.87 -1.91 6.59
N GLN A 103 -4.63 -1.98 5.50
CA GLN A 103 -5.44 -3.16 5.20
C GLN A 103 -4.56 -4.37 4.83
N ALA A 104 -3.51 -4.16 4.05
CA ALA A 104 -2.60 -5.23 3.66
C ALA A 104 -1.92 -5.90 4.86
N ILE A 105 -1.41 -5.12 5.83
CA ILE A 105 -0.78 -5.71 7.03
C ILE A 105 -1.79 -6.41 7.94
N PHE A 106 -3.01 -5.86 8.08
CA PHE A 106 -4.06 -6.52 8.87
C PHE A 106 -4.47 -7.86 8.24
N LEU A 107 -4.61 -7.88 6.91
CA LEU A 107 -4.89 -9.10 6.17
C LEU A 107 -3.74 -10.10 6.29
N LEU A 108 -2.47 -9.66 6.19
CA LEU A 108 -1.31 -10.52 6.37
C LEU A 108 -1.26 -11.16 7.77
N ASP A 109 -1.46 -10.37 8.83
CA ASP A 109 -1.50 -10.87 10.22
C ASP A 109 -2.69 -11.84 10.46
N THR A 110 -3.78 -11.69 9.70
CA THR A 110 -4.94 -12.60 9.75
C THR A 110 -4.66 -13.89 8.98
N LEU A 111 -4.12 -13.80 7.76
CA LEU A 111 -3.70 -14.94 6.96
C LEU A 111 -2.67 -15.80 7.69
N ASP A 112 -1.72 -15.22 8.41
CA ASP A 112 -0.73 -16.00 9.18
C ASP A 112 -1.40 -16.88 10.25
N LYS A 113 -2.44 -16.37 10.92
CA LYS A 113 -3.21 -17.15 11.91
C LYS A 113 -4.06 -18.21 11.23
N ASP A 114 -4.72 -17.86 10.14
CA ASP A 114 -5.63 -18.74 9.42
C ASP A 114 -4.86 -19.88 8.74
N ILE A 115 -3.71 -19.58 8.09
CA ILE A 115 -2.82 -20.59 7.50
C ILE A 115 -2.37 -21.57 8.59
N ASN A 116 -1.98 -21.10 9.77
CA ASN A 116 -1.57 -21.99 10.84
C ASN A 116 -2.74 -22.85 11.36
N SER A 117 -3.90 -22.24 11.59
CA SER A 117 -5.11 -22.94 12.04
C SER A 117 -5.57 -24.00 11.03
N PHE A 118 -5.64 -23.63 9.75
CA PHE A 118 -6.01 -24.55 8.68
C PHE A 118 -4.97 -25.63 8.45
N SER A 119 -3.67 -25.32 8.55
CA SER A 119 -2.62 -26.34 8.44
C SER A 119 -2.71 -27.35 9.58
N MET A 120 -2.94 -26.90 10.82
CA MET A 120 -3.19 -27.81 11.94
C MET A 120 -4.42 -28.68 11.69
N ARG A 121 -5.47 -28.12 11.08
CA ARG A 121 -6.68 -28.87 10.74
C ARG A 121 -6.45 -29.90 9.63
N VAL A 122 -5.65 -29.57 8.60
CA VAL A 122 -5.22 -30.53 7.56
C VAL A 122 -4.44 -31.67 8.20
N ARG A 123 -3.51 -31.36 9.12
CA ARG A 123 -2.74 -32.38 9.85
C ARG A 123 -3.64 -33.30 10.63
N GLU A 124 -4.55 -32.78 11.44
CA GLU A 124 -5.49 -33.61 12.20
C GLU A 124 -6.35 -34.49 11.29
N TRP A 125 -6.89 -33.94 10.21
CA TRP A 125 -7.81 -34.67 9.34
C TRP A 125 -7.09 -35.78 8.55
N TYR A 126 -5.91 -35.49 8.00
CA TYR A 126 -5.13 -36.49 7.26
C TYR A 126 -4.43 -37.51 8.18
N SER A 127 -4.16 -37.16 9.45
CA SER A 127 -3.59 -38.09 10.43
C SER A 127 -4.48 -39.30 10.72
N TRP A 128 -5.79 -39.20 10.51
CA TRP A 128 -6.67 -40.37 10.63
C TRP A 128 -6.34 -41.43 9.58
N HIS A 129 -5.88 -41.01 8.40
CA HIS A 129 -5.47 -41.88 7.31
C HIS A 129 -4.00 -42.30 7.40
N PHE A 130 -3.12 -41.34 7.70
CA PHE A 130 -1.68 -41.56 7.75
C PHE A 130 -1.05 -40.83 8.96
N PRO A 131 -1.12 -41.42 10.17
CA PRO A 131 -0.68 -40.77 11.41
C PRO A 131 0.84 -40.62 11.52
N GLU A 132 1.62 -41.49 10.87
CA GLU A 132 3.09 -41.47 10.92
C GLU A 132 3.66 -40.23 10.22
N LEU A 133 2.98 -39.70 9.21
CA LEU A 133 3.42 -38.53 8.44
C LEU A 133 3.62 -37.28 9.30
N VAL A 134 2.81 -37.12 10.37
CA VAL A 134 2.94 -35.97 11.28
C VAL A 134 4.25 -35.99 12.05
N LYS A 135 4.82 -37.16 12.33
CA LYS A 135 6.10 -37.29 13.04
C LYS A 135 7.29 -37.02 12.12
N ILE A 136 7.17 -37.40 10.85
CA ILE A 136 8.26 -37.26 9.87
C ILE A 136 8.34 -35.81 9.35
N VAL A 137 7.19 -35.21 9.05
CA VAL A 137 7.12 -33.86 8.46
C VAL A 137 6.69 -32.84 9.51
N ASN A 138 7.66 -32.06 10.00
CA ASN A 138 7.41 -31.04 11.02
C ASN A 138 6.78 -29.76 10.45
N ASP A 139 7.14 -29.36 9.23
CA ASP A 139 6.63 -28.14 8.61
C ASP A 139 5.21 -28.35 8.06
N ASN A 140 4.31 -27.46 8.49
CA ASN A 140 2.91 -27.40 8.13
C ASN A 140 2.68 -27.20 6.61
N TYR A 141 3.49 -26.35 5.97
CA TYR A 141 3.34 -26.08 4.54
C TYR A 141 3.79 -27.27 3.69
N LEU A 142 4.94 -27.86 4.05
CA LEU A 142 5.42 -29.09 3.41
C LEU A 142 4.46 -30.25 3.62
N TYR A 143 3.85 -30.37 4.81
CA TYR A 143 2.85 -31.39 5.09
C TYR A 143 1.65 -31.30 4.14
N ALA A 144 1.11 -30.11 3.92
CA ALA A 144 -0.01 -29.91 2.98
C ALA A 144 0.36 -30.29 1.53
N ARG A 145 1.60 -29.99 1.11
CA ARG A 145 2.14 -30.40 -0.20
C ARG A 145 2.27 -31.91 -0.35
N VAL A 146 2.82 -32.57 0.68
CA VAL A 146 3.00 -34.02 0.70
C VAL A 146 1.66 -34.75 0.76
N ALA A 147 0.72 -34.29 1.59
CA ALA A 147 -0.62 -34.87 1.67
C ALA A 147 -1.38 -34.78 0.33
N LYS A 148 -1.19 -33.71 -0.43
CA LYS A 148 -1.75 -33.60 -1.78
C LYS A 148 -1.13 -34.61 -2.75
N LEU A 149 0.17 -34.86 -2.67
CA LEU A 149 0.88 -35.73 -3.62
C LEU A 149 0.66 -37.21 -3.36
N ILE A 150 0.59 -37.61 -2.08
CA ILE A 150 0.41 -39.01 -1.69
C ILE A 150 -0.99 -39.51 -2.03
N GLU A 151 -2.01 -38.64 -1.92
CA GLU A 151 -3.42 -39.00 -2.04
C GLU A 151 -3.81 -40.16 -1.11
N ASP A 152 -3.69 -41.40 -1.58
CA ASP A 152 -3.97 -42.64 -0.87
C ASP A 152 -2.65 -43.33 -0.47
N LYS A 153 -2.56 -43.83 0.76
CA LYS A 153 -1.40 -44.62 1.21
C LYS A 153 -1.14 -45.87 0.36
N SER A 154 -2.18 -46.43 -0.27
CA SER A 154 -2.09 -47.65 -1.09
C SER A 154 -1.44 -47.44 -2.45
N LYS A 155 -1.42 -46.19 -2.94
CA LYS A 155 -0.76 -45.81 -4.20
C LYS A 155 0.72 -45.44 -3.99
N LEU A 156 1.20 -45.48 -2.75
CA LEU A 156 2.55 -45.06 -2.39
C LEU A 156 3.59 -46.11 -2.85
N SER A 157 4.26 -45.82 -3.96
CA SER A 157 5.33 -46.63 -4.55
C SER A 157 6.68 -45.89 -4.56
N GLU A 158 7.76 -46.60 -4.88
CA GLU A 158 9.10 -46.02 -5.04
C GLU A 158 9.18 -44.97 -6.17
N GLU A 159 8.19 -44.94 -7.07
CA GLU A 159 8.09 -43.97 -8.16
C GLU A 159 7.76 -42.55 -7.67
N HIS A 160 7.18 -42.41 -6.47
CA HIS A 160 6.89 -41.12 -5.86
C HIS A 160 8.07 -40.56 -5.06
N VAL A 161 9.14 -41.34 -4.85
CA VAL A 161 10.35 -40.90 -4.12
C VAL A 161 10.98 -39.65 -4.75
N PRO A 162 11.17 -39.54 -6.09
CA PRO A 162 11.75 -38.34 -6.69
C PRO A 162 10.92 -37.08 -6.45
N ALA A 163 9.59 -37.19 -6.54
CA ALA A 163 8.68 -36.05 -6.35
C ALA A 163 8.58 -35.65 -4.86
N LEU A 164 8.66 -36.62 -3.94
CA LEU A 164 8.75 -36.36 -2.51
C LEU A 164 10.09 -35.72 -2.14
N THR A 165 11.20 -36.16 -2.72
CA THR A 165 12.53 -35.55 -2.53
C THR A 165 12.53 -34.09 -3.00
N GLU A 166 11.87 -33.76 -4.11
CA GLU A 166 11.77 -32.38 -4.59
C GLU A 166 11.04 -31.47 -3.58
N ILE A 167 10.03 -31.99 -2.87
CA ILE A 167 9.26 -31.23 -1.89
C ILE A 167 9.97 -31.15 -0.54
N LEU A 168 10.51 -32.27 -0.05
CA LEU A 168 11.10 -32.39 1.29
C LEU A 168 12.55 -31.91 1.33
N GLY A 169 13.25 -31.88 0.18
CA GLY A 169 14.67 -31.53 0.06
C GLY A 169 15.63 -32.59 0.59
N ASP A 170 15.12 -33.65 1.22
CA ASP A 170 15.88 -34.73 1.85
C ASP A 170 15.41 -36.09 1.30
N GLU A 171 16.32 -36.83 0.66
CA GLU A 171 16.03 -38.20 0.16
C GLU A 171 15.72 -39.18 1.28
N ASP A 172 16.36 -39.02 2.45
CA ASP A 172 16.18 -39.92 3.59
C ASP A 172 14.77 -39.81 4.17
N LYS A 173 14.23 -38.59 4.28
CA LYS A 173 12.83 -38.38 4.72
C LYS A 173 11.84 -38.91 3.70
N ALA A 174 12.11 -38.77 2.40
CA ALA A 174 11.24 -39.30 1.36
C ALA A 174 11.14 -40.83 1.44
N LYS A 175 12.27 -41.52 1.66
CA LYS A 175 12.30 -42.98 1.89
C LYS A 175 11.58 -43.37 3.17
N GLU A 176 11.82 -42.64 4.26
CA GLU A 176 11.13 -42.86 5.55
C GLU A 176 9.61 -42.71 5.42
N VAL A 177 9.11 -41.75 4.63
CA VAL A 177 7.67 -41.61 4.34
C VAL A 177 7.12 -42.81 3.58
N VAL A 178 7.86 -43.35 2.62
CA VAL A 178 7.44 -44.55 1.85
C VAL A 178 7.42 -45.80 2.72
N GLU A 179 8.46 -45.98 3.54
CA GLU A 179 8.53 -47.09 4.51
C GLU A 179 7.41 -46.97 5.56
N ALA A 180 7.19 -45.77 6.09
CA ALA A 180 6.10 -45.49 7.02
C ALA A 180 4.73 -45.70 6.38
N GLY A 181 4.55 -45.40 5.09
CA GLY A 181 3.32 -45.68 4.36
C GLY A 181 3.03 -47.17 4.24
N LYS A 182 4.06 -47.99 3.96
CA LYS A 182 3.96 -49.47 3.95
C LYS A 182 3.67 -50.03 5.34
N ALA A 183 4.23 -49.43 6.39
CA ALA A 183 4.05 -49.84 7.79
C ALA A 183 2.86 -49.14 8.48
N SER A 184 2.08 -48.34 7.76
CA SER A 184 1.08 -47.46 8.38
C SER A 184 -0.10 -48.25 8.95
N MET A 185 -0.47 -47.89 10.17
CA MET A 185 -1.64 -48.45 10.86
C MET A 185 -2.88 -47.55 10.78
N GLY A 186 -2.83 -46.50 9.95
CA GLY A 186 -3.94 -45.55 9.79
C GLY A 186 -5.17 -46.17 9.10
N GLN A 187 -6.34 -45.55 9.27
CA GLN A 187 -7.61 -46.06 8.75
C GLN A 187 -7.79 -45.70 7.27
N ASP A 188 -8.41 -46.59 6.49
CA ASP A 188 -8.76 -46.27 5.10
C ASP A 188 -9.90 -45.26 5.06
N LEU A 189 -9.69 -44.13 4.40
CA LEU A 189 -10.71 -43.11 4.19
C LEU A 189 -11.55 -43.44 2.96
N THR A 190 -12.78 -42.93 2.93
CA THR A 190 -13.59 -43.00 1.71
C THR A 190 -13.00 -42.07 0.64
N PRO A 191 -13.13 -42.39 -0.66
CA PRO A 191 -12.60 -41.54 -1.73
C PRO A 191 -13.22 -40.14 -1.72
N VAL A 192 -14.47 -39.99 -1.26
CA VAL A 192 -15.13 -38.68 -1.11
C VAL A 192 -14.45 -37.84 -0.03
N ASP A 193 -14.13 -38.44 1.11
CA ASP A 193 -13.44 -37.75 2.20
C ASP A 193 -12.01 -37.37 1.79
N LEU A 194 -11.33 -38.25 1.05
CA LEU A 194 -9.98 -37.99 0.55
C LEU A 194 -9.93 -36.79 -0.39
N ILE A 195 -10.88 -36.68 -1.32
CA ILE A 195 -11.02 -35.53 -2.22
C ILE A 195 -11.23 -34.23 -1.41
N ASN A 196 -12.03 -34.27 -0.34
CA ASN A 196 -12.25 -33.10 0.50
C ASN A 196 -10.98 -32.69 1.25
N VAL A 197 -10.20 -33.65 1.77
CA VAL A 197 -8.91 -33.36 2.43
C VAL A 197 -7.91 -32.79 1.44
N GLN A 198 -7.83 -33.33 0.23
CA GLN A 198 -6.98 -32.81 -0.85
C GLN A 198 -7.36 -31.38 -1.24
N LEU A 199 -8.66 -31.12 -1.42
CA LEU A 199 -9.15 -29.78 -1.74
C LEU A 199 -8.79 -28.81 -0.61
N PHE A 200 -8.94 -29.22 0.64
CA PHE A 200 -8.58 -28.39 1.78
C PHE A 200 -7.07 -28.13 1.85
N ALA A 201 -6.22 -29.14 1.62
CA ALA A 201 -4.77 -28.97 1.50
C ALA A 201 -4.40 -28.01 0.36
N GLN A 202 -5.06 -28.12 -0.80
CA GLN A 202 -4.90 -27.18 -1.91
C GLN A 202 -5.23 -25.74 -1.49
N ARG A 203 -6.35 -25.53 -0.79
CA ARG A 203 -6.71 -24.19 -0.31
C ARG A 203 -5.67 -23.61 0.65
N VAL A 204 -5.09 -24.42 1.52
CA VAL A 204 -4.00 -23.98 2.41
C VAL A 204 -2.76 -23.57 1.60
N MET A 205 -2.41 -24.31 0.55
CA MET A 205 -1.32 -23.92 -0.34
C MET A 205 -1.59 -22.62 -1.10
N ASP A 206 -2.80 -22.47 -1.66
CA ASP A 206 -3.23 -21.25 -2.36
C ASP A 206 -3.15 -20.03 -1.42
N LEU A 207 -3.58 -20.18 -0.16
CA LEU A 207 -3.51 -19.13 0.85
C LEU A 207 -2.06 -18.77 1.22
N ALA A 208 -1.18 -19.75 1.32
CA ALA A 208 0.24 -19.51 1.58
C ALA A 208 0.93 -18.78 0.41
N GLU A 209 0.60 -19.12 -0.83
CA GLU A 209 1.08 -18.40 -2.01
C GLU A 209 0.52 -16.97 -2.06
N TYR A 210 -0.79 -16.80 -1.80
CA TYR A 210 -1.40 -15.49 -1.71
C TYR A 210 -0.76 -14.62 -0.62
N ARG A 211 -0.40 -15.22 0.53
CA ARG A 211 0.33 -14.55 1.62
C ARG A 211 1.72 -14.06 1.19
N LYS A 212 2.43 -14.82 0.35
CA LYS A 212 3.71 -14.38 -0.25
C LYS A 212 3.49 -13.21 -1.21
N ASN A 213 2.51 -13.32 -2.11
CA ASN A 213 2.19 -12.25 -3.06
C ASN A 213 1.77 -10.95 -2.34
N LEU A 214 1.00 -11.06 -1.25
CA LEU A 214 0.59 -9.93 -0.43
C LEU A 214 1.77 -9.28 0.30
N TYR A 215 2.75 -10.08 0.73
CA TYR A 215 3.99 -9.58 1.32
C TYR A 215 4.79 -8.75 0.31
N ASP A 216 4.99 -9.27 -0.91
CA ASP A 216 5.72 -8.56 -1.97
C ASP A 216 5.00 -7.25 -2.39
N TYR A 217 3.67 -7.29 -2.42
CA TYR A 217 2.84 -6.10 -2.61
C TYR A 217 3.04 -5.08 -1.48
N LEU A 218 3.05 -5.52 -0.22
CA LEU A 218 3.28 -4.66 0.94
C LEU A 218 4.66 -3.99 0.88
N VAL A 219 5.71 -4.73 0.49
CA VAL A 219 7.08 -4.20 0.34
C VAL A 219 7.10 -3.10 -0.72
N THR A 220 6.54 -3.36 -1.89
CA THR A 220 6.47 -2.39 -2.99
C THR A 220 5.73 -1.13 -2.56
N LYS A 221 4.55 -1.28 -1.94
CA LYS A 221 3.74 -0.14 -1.49
C LYS A 221 4.34 0.62 -0.33
N MET A 222 5.07 -0.05 0.56
CA MET A 222 5.77 0.63 1.64
C MET A 222 6.90 1.50 1.10
N ASN A 223 7.63 1.03 0.08
CA ASN A 223 8.67 1.83 -0.56
C ASN A 223 8.10 3.06 -1.29
N ASP A 224 6.89 2.96 -1.87
CA ASP A 224 6.20 4.10 -2.48
C ASP A 224 5.76 5.16 -1.43
N ILE A 225 5.30 4.72 -0.25
CA ILE A 225 4.64 5.58 0.75
C ILE A 225 5.60 6.11 1.82
N ALA A 226 6.45 5.24 2.38
CA ALA A 226 7.35 5.55 3.48
C ALA A 226 8.72 4.84 3.32
N PRO A 227 9.52 5.25 2.32
CA PRO A 227 10.82 4.64 2.04
C PRO A 227 11.83 4.79 3.17
N ASN A 228 11.82 5.91 3.92
CA ASN A 228 12.80 6.12 5.00
C ASN A 228 12.48 5.26 6.24
N LEU A 229 11.21 5.10 6.56
CA LEU A 229 10.77 4.22 7.64
C LEU A 229 11.06 2.75 7.31
N ALA A 230 10.84 2.36 6.05
CA ALA A 230 11.16 1.03 5.53
C ALA A 230 12.65 0.72 5.65
N SER A 231 13.53 1.60 5.16
CA SER A 231 14.97 1.36 5.22
C SER A 231 15.51 1.32 6.66
N LEU A 232 14.89 2.07 7.58
CA LEU A 232 15.31 2.17 8.98
C LEU A 232 14.93 0.96 9.84
N ILE A 233 13.70 0.44 9.75
CA ILE A 233 13.19 -0.62 10.67
C ILE A 233 12.78 -1.90 9.92
N GLY A 234 12.63 -1.82 8.60
CA GLY A 234 12.01 -2.85 7.77
C GLY A 234 10.53 -2.58 7.49
N GLU A 235 10.05 -3.10 6.37
CA GLU A 235 8.74 -2.82 5.78
C GLU A 235 7.60 -3.33 6.67
N VAL A 236 7.72 -4.54 7.21
CA VAL A 236 6.66 -5.17 8.04
C VAL A 236 6.48 -4.43 9.36
N VAL A 237 7.58 -4.10 10.04
CA VAL A 237 7.51 -3.39 11.33
C VAL A 237 7.03 -1.96 11.11
N GLY A 238 7.48 -1.29 10.04
CA GLY A 238 6.95 0.01 9.61
C GLY A 238 5.44 -0.04 9.35
N ALA A 239 4.96 -1.05 8.62
CA ALA A 239 3.55 -1.22 8.30
C ALA A 239 2.71 -1.42 9.56
N ARG A 240 3.20 -2.22 10.50
CA ARG A 240 2.52 -2.45 11.78
C ARG A 240 2.46 -1.19 12.65
N LEU A 241 3.49 -0.35 12.61
CA LEU A 241 3.48 0.97 13.28
C LEU A 241 2.45 1.92 12.67
N ILE A 242 2.39 2.01 11.34
CA ILE A 242 1.40 2.84 10.63
C ILE A 242 -0.02 2.35 10.93
N SER A 243 -0.25 1.04 10.86
CA SER A 243 -1.54 0.41 11.14
C SER A 243 -2.02 0.68 12.57
N HIS A 244 -1.15 0.53 13.56
CA HIS A 244 -1.51 0.79 14.96
C HIS A 244 -1.75 2.29 15.24
N ALA A 245 -1.10 3.19 14.49
CA ALA A 245 -1.37 4.63 14.57
C ALA A 245 -2.61 5.06 13.75
N GLY A 246 -3.12 4.18 12.87
CA GLY A 246 -4.29 4.40 12.00
C GLY A 246 -4.02 5.22 10.74
N SER A 247 -2.89 5.92 10.64
CA SER A 247 -2.44 6.65 9.44
C SER A 247 -0.97 7.05 9.60
N LEU A 248 -0.26 7.22 8.49
CA LEU A 248 1.09 7.78 8.48
C LEU A 248 1.10 9.22 9.02
N THR A 249 0.03 9.99 8.76
CA THR A 249 -0.10 11.36 9.28
C THR A 249 -0.25 11.39 10.81
N ASN A 250 -0.99 10.45 11.37
CA ASN A 250 -1.13 10.31 12.82
C ASN A 250 0.20 9.85 13.43
N LEU A 251 0.89 8.90 12.78
CA LEU A 251 2.21 8.44 13.20
C LEU A 251 3.24 9.58 13.22
N ALA A 252 3.22 10.48 12.25
CA ALA A 252 4.09 11.65 12.19
C ALA A 252 3.79 12.67 13.31
N LYS A 253 2.51 12.82 13.69
CA LYS A 253 2.06 13.68 14.78
C LYS A 253 2.38 13.10 16.16
N CYS A 254 2.47 11.78 16.29
CA CYS A 254 2.82 11.14 17.56
C CYS A 254 4.21 11.59 18.06
N PRO A 255 4.37 11.82 19.38
CA PRO A 255 5.69 12.01 19.96
C PRO A 255 6.46 10.68 20.01
N SER A 256 7.78 10.75 20.04
CA SER A 256 8.64 9.57 20.06
C SER A 256 8.46 8.67 21.28
N SER A 257 8.07 9.25 22.43
CA SER A 257 7.74 8.50 23.65
C SER A 257 6.52 7.60 23.47
N THR A 258 5.48 8.07 22.77
CA THR A 258 4.32 7.25 22.41
C THR A 258 4.74 6.18 21.39
N LEU A 259 5.55 6.56 20.39
CA LEU A 259 6.03 5.62 19.38
C LEU A 259 6.82 4.44 19.99
N GLN A 260 7.61 4.71 21.03
CA GLN A 260 8.36 3.69 21.78
C GLN A 260 7.47 2.58 22.36
N ILE A 261 6.26 2.91 22.79
CA ILE A 261 5.35 2.01 23.52
C ILE A 261 4.12 1.58 22.69
N LEU A 262 4.01 2.01 21.42
CA LEU A 262 2.94 1.59 20.51
C LEU A 262 2.81 0.06 20.48
N GLY A 263 1.59 -0.44 20.69
CA GLY A 263 1.27 -1.87 20.81
C GLY A 263 1.47 -2.51 22.19
N ALA A 264 2.08 -1.81 23.16
CA ALA A 264 2.17 -2.24 24.56
C ALA A 264 1.17 -1.54 25.49
N GLU A 265 0.15 -0.89 24.92
CA GLU A 265 -0.80 -0.03 25.63
C GLU A 265 -1.55 -0.75 26.75
N LYS A 266 -2.01 -1.98 26.52
CA LYS A 266 -2.68 -2.79 27.56
C LYS A 266 -1.77 -3.02 28.77
N ALA A 267 -0.50 -3.32 28.54
CA ALA A 267 0.48 -3.52 29.60
C ALA A 267 0.83 -2.21 30.32
N LEU A 268 0.90 -1.10 29.58
CA LEU A 268 1.10 0.24 30.12
C LEU A 268 -0.06 0.65 31.04
N PHE A 269 -1.31 0.52 30.59
CA PHE A 269 -2.48 0.88 31.39
C PHE A 269 -2.63 -0.01 32.62
N ARG A 270 -2.29 -1.31 32.50
CA ARG A 270 -2.24 -2.20 33.66
C ARG A 270 -1.19 -1.75 34.67
N ALA A 271 0.03 -1.44 34.23
CA ALA A 271 1.10 -0.96 35.10
C ALA A 271 0.76 0.37 35.78
N LEU A 272 0.12 1.30 35.08
CA LEU A 272 -0.37 2.56 35.65
C LEU A 272 -1.42 2.31 36.73
N LYS A 273 -2.36 1.38 36.49
CA LYS A 273 -3.42 1.02 37.44
C LYS A 273 -2.87 0.34 38.70
N THR A 274 -1.87 -0.54 38.54
CA THR A 274 -1.26 -1.28 39.66
C THR A 274 -0.03 -0.58 40.25
N ARG A 275 0.30 0.64 39.80
CA ARG A 275 1.56 1.34 40.12
C ARG A 275 2.81 0.45 39.95
N GLY A 276 2.79 -0.42 38.95
CA GLY A 276 3.88 -1.33 38.60
C GLY A 276 4.86 -0.72 37.59
N ASN A 277 5.86 -1.51 37.18
CA ASN A 277 6.84 -1.10 36.17
C ASN A 277 6.18 -0.96 34.80
N THR A 278 6.37 0.19 34.16
CA THR A 278 5.88 0.45 32.80
C THR A 278 6.70 -0.29 31.75
N PRO A 279 6.07 -0.75 30.64
CA PRO A 279 6.78 -1.39 29.54
C PRO A 279 7.74 -0.40 28.87
N LYS A 280 8.92 -0.89 28.47
CA LYS A 280 9.98 -0.06 27.86
C LYS A 280 9.94 -0.06 26.32
N TYR A 281 9.18 -0.96 25.71
CA TYR A 281 9.10 -1.13 24.27
C TYR A 281 7.76 -1.78 23.90
N GLY A 282 7.26 -1.49 22.70
CA GLY A 282 6.10 -2.16 22.09
C GLY A 282 6.50 -2.85 20.78
N LEU A 283 5.81 -2.52 19.68
CA LEU A 283 6.01 -3.12 18.36
C LEU A 283 7.44 -2.97 17.83
N ILE A 284 8.14 -1.90 18.21
CA ILE A 284 9.52 -1.63 17.80
C ILE A 284 10.49 -2.72 18.30
N PHE A 285 10.11 -3.50 19.32
CA PHE A 285 10.90 -4.62 19.83
C PHE A 285 11.23 -5.67 18.76
N HIS A 286 10.37 -5.83 17.76
CA HIS A 286 10.58 -6.76 16.64
C HIS A 286 11.62 -6.27 15.61
N SER A 287 12.19 -5.08 15.81
CA SER A 287 13.31 -4.61 14.99
C SER A 287 14.59 -5.40 15.27
N SER A 288 15.36 -5.67 14.20
CA SER A 288 16.64 -6.38 14.28
C SER A 288 17.65 -5.69 15.22
N PHE A 289 17.66 -4.36 15.25
CA PHE A 289 18.56 -3.56 16.09
C PHE A 289 18.35 -3.79 17.59
N ILE A 290 17.11 -3.96 18.05
CA ILE A 290 16.81 -4.22 19.46
C ILE A 290 17.07 -5.69 19.81
N GLY A 291 16.85 -6.60 18.86
CA GLY A 291 17.20 -8.01 19.00
C GLY A 291 18.69 -8.23 19.28
N ARG A 292 19.55 -7.49 18.56
CA ARG A 292 21.02 -7.54 18.70
C ARG A 292 21.55 -6.87 19.97
N ALA A 293 20.85 -5.87 20.50
CA ALA A 293 21.31 -5.13 21.68
C ALA A 293 21.29 -5.97 22.97
N SER A 294 22.27 -5.76 23.85
CA SER A 294 22.33 -6.42 25.16
C SER A 294 21.12 -6.05 26.03
N SER A 295 20.67 -6.99 26.89
CA SER A 295 19.44 -6.87 27.69
C SER A 295 19.35 -5.59 28.52
N LYS A 296 20.48 -5.12 29.06
CA LYS A 296 20.59 -3.86 29.82
C LYS A 296 20.37 -2.62 28.94
N ASN A 297 20.82 -2.68 27.69
CA ASN A 297 20.81 -1.56 26.75
C ASN A 297 19.56 -1.51 25.85
N LYS A 298 18.76 -2.59 25.77
CA LYS A 298 17.54 -2.67 24.95
C LYS A 298 16.60 -1.48 25.14
N GLY A 299 16.35 -1.05 26.39
CA GLY A 299 15.47 0.09 26.65
C GLY A 299 16.04 1.45 26.19
N ARG A 300 17.36 1.62 26.26
CA ARG A 300 18.05 2.83 25.76
C ARG A 300 18.04 2.87 24.24
N MET A 301 18.28 1.72 23.61
CA MET A 301 18.23 1.57 22.16
C MET A 301 16.80 1.78 21.63
N ALA A 302 15.78 1.21 22.28
CA ALA A 302 14.38 1.39 21.89
C ALA A 302 13.98 2.87 21.86
N ARG A 303 14.41 3.66 22.86
CA ARG A 303 14.18 5.11 22.88
C ARG A 303 14.91 5.83 21.75
N TYR A 304 16.16 5.48 21.50
CA TYR A 304 16.95 6.08 20.43
C TYR A 304 16.34 5.79 19.06
N LEU A 305 15.99 4.52 18.81
CA LEU A 305 15.33 4.09 17.59
C LEU A 305 13.99 4.80 17.43
N ALA A 306 13.14 4.88 18.46
CA ALA A 306 11.86 5.58 18.39
C ALA A 306 12.00 7.08 18.02
N ASN A 307 13.05 7.75 18.51
CA ASN A 307 13.34 9.13 18.10
C ASN A 307 13.67 9.21 16.60
N LYS A 308 14.49 8.30 16.08
CA LYS A 308 14.87 8.26 14.66
C LYS A 308 13.69 7.89 13.76
N CYS A 309 12.85 6.97 14.22
CA CYS A 309 11.63 6.57 13.52
C CYS A 309 10.62 7.71 13.45
N SER A 310 10.47 8.51 14.51
CA SER A 310 9.60 9.69 14.51
C SER A 310 10.09 10.78 13.55
N ILE A 311 11.40 10.92 13.38
CA ILE A 311 11.99 11.83 12.38
C ILE A 311 11.73 11.28 10.97
N ALA A 312 12.03 10.00 10.73
CA ALA A 312 11.80 9.35 9.44
C ALA A 312 10.32 9.43 9.02
N SER A 313 9.37 9.13 9.93
CA SER A 313 7.93 9.18 9.62
C SER A 313 7.44 10.58 9.27
N ARG A 314 8.02 11.63 9.86
CA ARG A 314 7.71 13.02 9.52
C ARG A 314 8.25 13.41 8.15
N ILE A 315 9.46 13.00 7.83
CA ILE A 315 10.05 13.21 6.50
C ILE A 315 9.19 12.50 5.45
N ASP A 316 8.87 11.22 5.68
CA ASP A 316 8.05 10.41 4.78
C ASP A 316 6.61 10.91 4.64
N CYS A 317 6.05 11.62 5.64
CA CYS A 317 4.69 12.14 5.58
C CYS A 317 4.60 13.52 4.90
N PHE A 318 5.59 14.40 5.11
CA PHE A 318 5.52 15.79 4.68
C PHE A 318 6.40 16.13 3.47
N SER A 319 7.34 15.26 3.07
CA SER A 319 8.10 15.45 1.84
C SER A 319 7.21 15.28 0.61
N GLU A 320 7.39 16.04 -0.47
CA GLU A 320 6.64 15.82 -1.72
C GLU A 320 7.22 14.67 -2.54
N ARG A 321 8.55 14.49 -2.50
CA ARG A 321 9.28 13.37 -3.11
C ARG A 321 9.82 12.43 -2.03
N GLY A 322 9.62 11.13 -2.21
CA GLY A 322 10.20 10.12 -1.33
C GLY A 322 11.66 9.87 -1.71
N SER A 323 12.60 10.18 -0.82
CA SER A 323 14.02 9.83 -0.97
C SER A 323 14.38 8.74 0.04
N THR A 324 15.20 7.75 -0.32
CA THR A 324 15.70 6.71 0.61
C THR A 324 16.92 7.15 1.44
N VAL A 325 17.57 8.23 1.01
CA VAL A 325 18.88 8.68 1.52
C VAL A 325 18.82 9.01 3.01
N PHE A 326 17.77 9.69 3.48
CA PHE A 326 17.63 10.02 4.90
C PHE A 326 17.51 8.77 5.76
N GLY A 327 16.75 7.77 5.31
CA GLY A 327 16.54 6.53 6.03
C GLY A 327 17.80 5.68 6.13
N GLU A 328 18.61 5.60 5.06
CA GLU A 328 19.93 4.96 5.08
C GLU A 328 20.87 5.64 6.08
N LYS A 329 20.93 6.98 6.05
CA LYS A 329 21.75 7.75 7.01
C LYS A 329 21.29 7.63 8.45
N LEU A 330 19.98 7.58 8.69
CA LEU A 330 19.43 7.32 10.02
C LEU A 330 19.74 5.89 10.49
N ARG A 331 19.78 4.92 9.57
CA ARG A 331 20.16 3.54 9.86
C ARG A 331 21.63 3.43 10.26
N GLU A 332 22.53 4.05 9.49
CA GLU A 332 23.96 4.14 9.82
C GLU A 332 24.16 4.67 11.26
N GLN A 333 23.44 5.71 11.65
CA GLN A 333 23.52 6.25 13.01
C GLN A 333 23.03 5.29 14.11
N VAL A 334 21.99 4.50 13.82
CA VAL A 334 21.51 3.48 14.78
C VAL A 334 22.54 2.37 14.91
N GLU A 335 23.21 1.99 13.82
CA GLU A 335 24.30 1.02 13.82
C GLU A 335 25.52 1.53 14.59
N GLU A 336 25.98 2.76 14.32
CA GLU A 336 27.04 3.42 15.11
C GLU A 336 26.70 3.47 16.61
N ARG A 337 25.43 3.73 16.93
CA ARG A 337 24.97 3.76 18.33
C ARG A 337 24.95 2.38 18.98
N LEU A 338 24.68 1.32 18.21
CA LEU A 338 24.78 -0.06 18.68
C LEU A 338 26.24 -0.40 18.94
N GLU A 339 27.14 -0.08 18.00
CA GLU A 339 28.58 -0.27 18.17
C GLU A 339 29.16 0.53 19.33
N PHE A 340 28.64 1.73 19.62
CA PHE A 340 29.04 2.48 20.81
C PHE A 340 28.76 1.70 22.10
N TYR A 341 27.65 0.95 22.16
CA TYR A 341 27.33 0.16 23.35
C TYR A 341 28.18 -1.11 23.48
N ASP A 342 28.73 -1.62 22.38
CA ASP A 342 29.55 -2.83 22.35
C ASP A 342 31.05 -2.51 22.45
N LYS A 343 31.53 -1.51 21.70
CA LYS A 343 32.95 -1.15 21.51
C LYS A 343 33.34 0.20 22.13
N GLY A 344 32.38 1.05 22.51
CA GLY A 344 32.65 2.36 23.12
C GLY A 344 33.00 3.51 22.17
N VAL A 345 32.94 3.32 20.85
CA VAL A 345 33.26 4.37 19.85
C VAL A 345 32.14 5.41 19.77
N ALA A 346 32.47 6.70 19.99
CA ALA A 346 31.48 7.77 20.03
C ALA A 346 30.79 7.95 18.65
N PRO A 347 29.44 7.97 18.62
CA PRO A 347 28.69 8.12 17.37
C PRO A 347 28.78 9.56 16.82
N ARG A 348 28.60 9.71 15.51
CA ARG A 348 28.60 11.03 14.85
C ARG A 348 27.44 11.90 15.33
N LYS A 349 27.62 13.23 15.29
CA LYS A 349 26.55 14.17 15.64
C LYS A 349 25.46 14.14 14.56
N ASN A 350 24.21 14.26 15.00
CA ASN A 350 23.07 14.19 14.10
C ASN A 350 23.06 15.31 13.04
N ILE A 351 23.61 16.48 13.39
CA ILE A 351 23.64 17.66 12.52
C ILE A 351 24.46 17.39 11.25
N ASP A 352 25.61 16.74 11.40
CA ASP A 352 26.56 16.53 10.30
C ASP A 352 26.05 15.45 9.32
N VAL A 353 25.41 14.41 9.86
CA VAL A 353 24.76 13.37 9.07
C VAL A 353 23.54 13.90 8.33
N MET A 354 22.74 14.78 8.95
CA MET A 354 21.59 15.37 8.26
C MET A 354 22.02 16.39 7.20
N LYS A 355 23.12 17.12 7.40
CA LYS A 355 23.70 18.00 6.37
C LYS A 355 24.19 17.21 5.15
N SER A 356 24.96 16.15 5.36
CA SER A 356 25.40 15.27 4.27
C SER A 356 24.21 14.58 3.56
N ALA A 357 23.14 14.25 4.28
CA ALA A 357 21.91 13.74 3.66
C ALA A 357 21.22 14.79 2.78
N ILE A 358 21.16 16.06 3.21
CA ILE A 358 20.61 17.15 2.40
C ILE A 358 21.46 17.39 1.15
N GLU A 359 22.78 17.45 1.27
CA GLU A 359 23.72 17.62 0.14
C GLU A 359 23.58 16.49 -0.88
N SER A 360 23.49 15.23 -0.43
CA SER A 360 23.30 14.08 -1.32
C SER A 360 21.91 14.00 -1.94
N THR A 361 20.88 14.58 -1.30
CA THR A 361 19.54 14.67 -1.90
C THR A 361 19.50 15.78 -2.96
N GLN A 362 20.12 16.93 -2.69
CA GLN A 362 20.25 18.03 -3.66
C GLN A 362 21.04 17.62 -4.90
N ASN A 363 22.15 16.88 -4.74
CA ASN A 363 22.93 16.38 -5.87
C ASN A 363 22.15 15.38 -6.74
N LYS A 364 21.30 14.54 -6.13
CA LYS A 364 20.42 13.62 -6.86
C LYS A 364 19.25 14.34 -7.54
N ASP A 365 18.72 15.39 -6.94
CA ASP A 365 17.69 16.22 -7.59
C ASP A 365 18.28 16.95 -8.83
N THR A 366 19.54 17.42 -8.78
CA THR A 366 20.21 17.98 -9.97
C THR A 366 20.49 16.96 -11.06
N GLU A 367 20.86 15.72 -10.72
CA GLU A 367 21.04 14.65 -11.72
C GLU A 367 19.71 14.15 -12.31
N MET A 368 18.60 14.26 -11.58
CA MET A 368 17.27 13.90 -12.07
C MET A 368 16.61 15.01 -12.92
N GLU A 369 16.92 16.28 -12.67
CA GLU A 369 16.45 17.40 -13.51
C GLU A 369 17.12 17.44 -14.90
N GLU A 370 18.31 16.84 -15.06
CA GLU A 370 18.95 16.65 -16.37
C GLU A 370 18.30 15.53 -17.20
N VAL A 371 17.35 14.77 -16.64
CA VAL A 371 16.68 13.64 -17.30
C VAL A 371 15.14 13.77 -17.19
N GLU A 372 14.58 14.82 -17.78
CA GLU A 372 13.18 14.80 -18.28
C GLU A 372 13.16 14.74 -19.82
N PRO A 373 12.11 14.15 -20.42
CA PRO A 373 12.26 13.20 -21.53
C PRO A 373 12.36 13.88 -22.90
N GLU A 374 13.39 13.52 -23.68
CA GLU A 374 13.42 13.79 -25.11
C GLU A 374 12.22 13.12 -25.80
N GLU A 375 11.49 13.97 -26.51
CA GLU A 375 10.27 13.68 -27.26
C GLU A 375 10.39 12.44 -28.14
N ALA A 376 9.47 11.49 -27.93
CA ALA A 376 9.13 10.47 -28.91
C ALA A 376 8.42 11.13 -30.11
N SER A 377 9.17 11.73 -31.03
CA SER A 377 8.68 12.05 -32.37
C SER A 377 9.79 11.97 -33.43
N ALA A 378 9.40 11.48 -34.62
CA ALA A 378 10.20 11.40 -35.85
C ALA A 378 11.23 10.25 -36.00
N LYS A 379 10.74 9.05 -36.33
CA LYS A 379 11.40 8.18 -37.33
C LYS A 379 10.39 7.33 -38.10
N LYS A 380 9.60 8.00 -38.95
CA LYS A 380 8.93 7.42 -40.12
C LYS A 380 9.50 8.11 -41.36
N SER A 381 10.49 7.50 -42.01
CA SER A 381 10.55 7.31 -43.48
C SER A 381 11.96 6.96 -44.01
N LYS A 382 11.96 5.97 -44.92
CA LYS A 382 12.90 5.71 -46.03
C LYS A 382 14.28 5.10 -45.75
N LYS A 383 14.34 3.76 -45.75
CA LYS A 383 15.25 2.99 -46.66
C LYS A 383 14.92 1.49 -46.67
N LYS A 384 14.11 1.06 -47.66
CA LYS A 384 14.24 -0.25 -48.32
C LYS A 384 13.40 -0.25 -49.59
N LYS A 385 14.07 0.01 -50.72
CA LYS A 385 13.56 -0.19 -52.08
C LYS A 385 14.73 -0.64 -52.95
N SER A 386 14.84 -1.95 -53.16
CA SER A 386 15.62 -2.64 -54.20
C SER A 386 15.44 -4.14 -53.95
N LYS A 387 15.12 -5.04 -54.88
CA LYS A 387 14.82 -4.98 -56.31
C LYS A 387 14.11 -6.33 -56.59
N THR A 388 13.11 -6.30 -57.44
CA THR A 388 12.57 -7.44 -58.18
C THR A 388 13.59 -7.92 -59.22
N GLU A 389 13.75 -9.23 -59.38
CA GLU A 389 14.17 -9.87 -60.62
C GLU A 389 13.52 -11.28 -60.69
N ASP A 390 12.71 -11.46 -61.73
CA ASP A 390 12.22 -12.69 -62.39
C ASP A 390 13.34 -13.76 -62.57
N ALA A 391 13.16 -15.07 -62.78
CA ALA A 391 12.10 -16.06 -63.06
C ALA A 391 12.84 -17.46 -63.06
N PRO A 392 12.34 -18.62 -63.57
CA PRO A 392 11.04 -18.96 -64.16
C PRO A 392 10.41 -20.30 -63.67
N ALA A 393 9.24 -20.57 -64.23
CA ALA A 393 8.48 -21.81 -64.18
C ALA A 393 9.22 -23.03 -64.78
N ALA A 394 8.96 -24.22 -64.23
CA ALA A 394 8.44 -25.42 -64.94
C ALA A 394 8.55 -26.69 -64.08
N ALA A 395 7.58 -27.59 -64.32
CA ALA A 395 7.39 -28.96 -63.82
C ALA A 395 6.49 -29.09 -62.57
#